data_AF-A0A7S0UK59-F1
#
_entry.id   AF-A0A7S0UK59-F1
#
_cell.length_a   1.000
_cell.length_b   1.000
_cell.length_c   1.000
_cell.angle_alpha   90.00
_cell.angle_beta   90.00
_cell.angle_gamma   90.00
#
_symmetry.space_group_name_H-M   'P 1'
#
loop_
_entity.id
_entity.type
_entity.pdbx_description
1 polymer ?
#
loop_
_entity_poly.entity_id
_entity_poly.type
_entity_poly.pdbx_seq_one_letter_code
_entity_poly.pdbx_strand_id
1 'polypeptide(L)'
;MPPHFLYTALLAATSVPGVAWPAPAAAIALGRLLGGEDDLQSHSLLQLVFCAFALRFFLVLATAMHEASHIVAAFVLSRRCPDDESPKFRAGVCTATSADYLLFNVPLALWAQCLCPLCPWPRAAQPCVHLPSGGTSPCQDRAVRLSGALFSLLLALVATFASPFLGPTYYPVCLASAWMVASGAAATDVLGLGGESAGTYKCGNFGMLVVALLDGSVDVPGILRSMAATTAARGGQSGGIVTVMPDGSAVRERHVPTKRSDIAEGLVSGFVSKMRTKAASLLFKAHAKPSCSFFLGHTRFATSSAPTIRESHPHRFSNPQRVTIWRRNADGWQQRQEDHEVYVTHNGDLDYWPLFGVQRTQKELGAWLRCVLHCKNAVAGCDSVKVAGVVELLRTQGVWRFSMRLAFQQVASPSFDATLMGSGEHVMGESVLKEAAKVADSVFASYVSEGGDLTGPSDLGSLSVRLTEAFSTSCPSLTSLFPQHGSFTLGEFARRSISNFVQNDLFSALSTFLSDAQGSFGISTCCTLDRDVVCIASRGQAMSISFNPHAGTLLWGSEAAAQNIDVERKG
;
A
#
# COMPACT_ATOMS: atom_id res chain seq x y z
N MET A 1 -24.54 0.32 43.10
CA MET A 1 -24.46 0.73 41.68
C MET A 1 -25.68 0.20 40.96
N PRO A 2 -26.30 0.95 40.03
CA PRO A 2 -27.37 0.39 39.21
C PRO A 2 -26.81 -0.76 38.33
N PRO A 3 -27.55 -1.88 38.14
CA PRO A 3 -27.10 -3.07 37.40
C PRO A 3 -26.56 -2.77 35.99
N HIS A 4 -27.07 -1.70 35.39
CA HIS A 4 -26.68 -1.23 34.05
C HIS A 4 -25.20 -0.85 33.95
N PHE A 5 -24.60 -0.31 35.01
CA PHE A 5 -23.18 0.09 35.03
C PHE A 5 -22.25 -1.12 35.06
N LEU A 6 -22.67 -2.17 35.75
CA LEU A 6 -21.93 -3.42 35.89
C LEU A 6 -21.93 -4.22 34.59
N TYR A 7 -23.06 -4.23 33.90
CA TYR A 7 -23.22 -4.83 32.58
C TYR A 7 -22.33 -4.14 31.54
N THR A 8 -22.25 -2.81 31.55
CA THR A 8 -21.35 -2.05 30.66
C THR A 8 -19.87 -2.32 30.94
N ALA A 9 -19.48 -2.47 32.21
CA ALA A 9 -18.11 -2.82 32.59
C ALA A 9 -17.72 -4.26 32.17
N LEU A 10 -18.63 -5.22 32.31
CA LEU A 10 -18.44 -6.60 31.83
C LEU A 10 -18.35 -6.68 30.30
N LEU A 11 -19.19 -5.94 29.58
CA LEU A 11 -19.11 -5.83 28.12
C LEU A 11 -17.76 -5.28 27.66
N ALA A 12 -17.26 -4.22 28.30
CA ALA A 12 -15.94 -3.66 28.04
C ALA A 12 -14.80 -4.63 28.43
N ALA A 13 -15.00 -5.45 29.47
CA ALA A 13 -14.00 -6.41 29.93
C ALA A 13 -13.84 -7.63 29.00
N THR A 14 -14.87 -7.97 28.22
CA THR A 14 -14.92 -9.16 27.32
C THR A 14 -14.56 -8.86 25.86
N SER A 15 -14.31 -7.60 25.48
CA SER A 15 -13.93 -7.27 24.11
C SER A 15 -12.48 -7.69 23.82
N VAL A 16 -12.30 -8.85 23.19
CA VAL A 16 -11.00 -9.32 22.67
C VAL A 16 -10.77 -8.73 21.28
N PRO A 17 -9.65 -8.03 21.01
CA PRO A 17 -9.36 -7.50 19.67
C PRO A 17 -9.27 -8.64 18.64
N GLY A 18 -10.02 -8.54 17.54
CA GLY A 18 -10.00 -9.51 16.43
C GLY A 18 -11.10 -10.59 16.44
N VAL A 19 -11.87 -10.71 17.53
CA VAL A 19 -13.03 -11.63 17.61
C VAL A 19 -14.30 -10.80 17.67
N ALA A 20 -14.98 -10.62 16.53
CA ALA A 20 -16.24 -9.90 16.44
C ALA A 20 -17.40 -10.76 16.99
N TRP A 21 -17.50 -10.89 18.31
CA TRP A 21 -18.74 -11.33 18.94
C TRP A 21 -19.61 -10.10 19.22
N PRO A 22 -20.95 -10.20 19.06
CA PRO A 22 -21.82 -9.21 19.65
C PRO A 22 -21.62 -9.29 21.16
N ALA A 23 -20.92 -8.30 21.74
CA ALA A 23 -20.63 -8.20 23.16
C ALA A 23 -21.84 -8.54 24.08
N PRO A 24 -23.11 -8.18 23.73
CA PRO A 24 -24.28 -8.58 24.51
C PRO A 24 -24.44 -10.10 24.65
N ALA A 25 -24.13 -10.89 23.62
CA ALA A 25 -24.31 -12.34 23.65
C ALA A 25 -23.31 -13.05 24.57
N ALA A 26 -22.06 -12.56 24.66
CA ALA A 26 -21.06 -13.10 25.58
C ALA A 26 -21.39 -12.76 27.03
N ALA A 27 -21.85 -11.53 27.31
CA ALA A 27 -22.31 -11.13 28.64
C ALA A 27 -23.59 -11.88 29.06
N ILE A 28 -24.54 -12.10 28.14
CA ILE A 28 -25.75 -12.90 28.38
C ILE A 28 -25.39 -14.38 28.57
N ALA A 29 -24.47 -14.93 27.78
CA ALA A 29 -24.00 -16.30 27.96
C ALA A 29 -23.28 -16.49 29.29
N LEU A 30 -22.45 -15.53 29.71
CA LEU A 30 -21.78 -15.54 31.01
C LEU A 30 -22.80 -15.41 32.16
N GLY A 31 -23.80 -14.53 32.02
CA GLY A 31 -24.90 -14.41 32.99
C GLY A 31 -25.75 -15.69 33.11
N ARG A 32 -26.01 -16.36 31.98
CA ARG A 32 -26.69 -17.67 31.97
C ARG A 32 -25.83 -18.80 32.52
N LEU A 33 -24.51 -18.76 32.29
CA LEU A 33 -23.54 -19.72 32.84
C LEU A 33 -23.35 -19.56 34.36
N LEU A 34 -23.64 -18.39 34.93
CA LEU A 34 -23.48 -18.07 36.35
C LEU A 34 -24.77 -18.20 37.18
N GLY A 35 -25.88 -18.72 36.63
CA GLY A 35 -27.08 -19.05 37.42
C GLY A 35 -28.45 -18.60 36.86
N GLY A 36 -28.51 -17.95 35.69
CA GLY A 36 -29.77 -17.45 35.14
C GLY A 36 -30.09 -16.01 35.59
N GLU A 37 -31.05 -15.36 34.92
CA GLU A 37 -31.35 -13.91 35.12
C GLU A 37 -31.79 -13.57 36.55
N ASP A 38 -32.42 -14.51 37.26
CA ASP A 38 -32.92 -14.32 38.62
C ASP A 38 -31.81 -14.38 39.70
N ASP A 39 -30.65 -14.97 39.39
CA ASP A 39 -29.55 -15.18 40.36
C ASP A 39 -28.42 -14.14 40.26
N LEU A 40 -28.49 -13.24 39.27
CA LEU A 40 -27.52 -12.14 39.13
C LEU A 40 -27.60 -11.10 40.26
N GLN A 41 -28.72 -11.05 41.00
CA GLN A 41 -28.87 -10.18 42.17
C GLN A 41 -28.25 -10.78 43.45
N SER A 42 -28.00 -12.08 43.49
CA SER A 42 -27.45 -12.78 44.68
C SER A 42 -25.91 -12.78 44.70
N HIS A 43 -25.27 -12.55 43.55
CA HIS A 43 -23.81 -12.51 43.46
C HIS A 43 -23.22 -11.20 43.97
N SER A 44 -22.26 -11.31 44.88
CA SER A 44 -21.47 -10.17 45.32
C SER A 44 -20.63 -9.60 44.18
N LEU A 45 -20.41 -8.29 44.18
CA LEU A 45 -19.47 -7.62 43.26
C LEU A 45 -18.10 -8.32 43.22
N LEU A 46 -17.66 -8.86 44.36
CA LEU A 46 -16.41 -9.59 44.50
C LEU A 46 -16.38 -10.87 43.65
N GLN A 47 -17.47 -11.64 43.61
CA GLN A 47 -17.57 -12.86 42.78
C GLN A 47 -17.51 -12.52 41.28
N LEU A 48 -18.13 -11.42 40.85
CA LEU A 48 -18.09 -10.99 39.45
C LEU A 48 -16.69 -10.51 39.04
N VAL A 49 -16.02 -9.74 39.90
CA VAL A 49 -14.61 -9.35 39.67
C VAL A 49 -13.71 -10.59 39.59
N PHE A 50 -13.94 -11.58 40.47
CA PHE A 50 -13.18 -12.82 40.47
C PHE A 50 -13.43 -13.66 39.21
N CYS A 51 -14.68 -13.77 38.75
CA CYS A 51 -15.02 -14.46 37.49
C CYS A 51 -14.40 -13.77 36.27
N ALA A 52 -14.40 -12.43 36.22
CA ALA A 52 -13.76 -11.67 35.16
C ALA A 52 -12.23 -11.83 35.16
N PHE A 53 -11.62 -11.85 36.34
CA PHE A 53 -10.19 -12.16 36.50
C PHE A 53 -9.89 -13.59 36.03
N ALA A 54 -10.67 -14.57 36.46
CA ALA A 54 -10.51 -15.97 36.06
C ALA A 54 -10.65 -16.14 34.54
N LEU A 55 -11.63 -15.49 33.92
CA LEU A 55 -11.82 -15.50 32.46
C LEU A 55 -10.57 -15.00 31.74
N ARG A 56 -10.05 -13.87 32.19
CA ARG A 56 -8.83 -13.28 31.61
C ARG A 56 -7.61 -14.13 31.84
N PHE A 57 -7.47 -14.70 33.03
CA PHE A 57 -6.38 -15.61 33.36
C PHE A 57 -6.39 -16.84 32.44
N PHE A 58 -7.54 -17.50 32.29
CA PHE A 58 -7.66 -18.67 31.41
C PHE A 58 -7.53 -18.32 29.94
N LEU A 59 -7.99 -17.14 29.52
CA LEU A 59 -7.78 -16.64 28.16
C LEU A 59 -6.29 -16.42 27.88
N VAL A 60 -5.59 -15.69 28.76
CA VAL A 60 -4.13 -15.47 28.70
C VAL A 60 -3.38 -16.80 28.63
N LEU A 61 -3.71 -17.74 29.51
CA LEU A 61 -3.08 -19.05 29.58
C LEU A 61 -3.33 -19.85 28.29
N ALA A 62 -4.57 -19.91 27.82
CA ALA A 62 -4.91 -20.64 26.60
C ALA A 62 -4.23 -20.04 25.36
N THR A 63 -4.15 -18.70 25.26
CA THR A 63 -3.40 -18.03 24.18
C THR A 63 -1.90 -18.31 24.28
N ALA A 64 -1.31 -18.25 25.49
CA ALA A 64 0.10 -18.60 25.69
C ALA A 64 0.39 -20.05 25.28
N MET A 65 -0.49 -20.99 25.65
CA MET A 65 -0.32 -22.40 25.26
C MET A 65 -0.51 -22.61 23.75
N HIS A 66 -1.44 -21.89 23.11
CA HIS A 66 -1.59 -21.87 21.66
C HIS A 66 -0.28 -21.42 20.98
N GLU A 67 0.30 -20.31 21.40
CA GLU A 67 1.57 -19.82 20.85
C GLU A 67 2.74 -20.77 21.13
N ALA A 68 2.81 -21.34 22.33
CA ALA A 68 3.80 -22.37 22.66
C ALA A 68 3.70 -23.59 21.73
N SER A 69 2.49 -23.99 21.34
CA SER A 69 2.31 -25.14 20.45
C SER A 69 2.92 -24.91 19.05
N HIS A 70 2.91 -23.66 18.56
CA HIS A 70 3.58 -23.31 17.31
C HIS A 70 5.10 -23.41 17.42
N ILE A 71 5.68 -22.98 18.54
CA ILE A 71 7.11 -23.10 18.80
C ILE A 71 7.49 -24.58 18.85
N VAL A 72 6.73 -25.39 19.58
CA VAL A 72 6.97 -26.84 19.67
C VAL A 72 6.88 -27.50 18.30
N ALA A 73 5.86 -27.18 17.50
CA ALA A 73 5.73 -27.73 16.16
C ALA A 73 6.88 -27.31 15.25
N ALA A 74 7.25 -26.03 15.25
CA ALA A 74 8.38 -25.53 14.48
C ALA A 74 9.70 -26.21 14.90
N PHE A 75 9.90 -26.41 16.20
CA PHE A 75 11.05 -27.13 16.74
C PHE A 75 11.08 -28.59 16.31
N VAL A 76 9.97 -29.32 16.41
CA VAL A 76 9.87 -30.72 15.95
C VAL A 76 10.14 -30.83 14.46
N LEU A 77 9.57 -29.93 13.65
CA LEU A 77 9.78 -29.90 12.20
C LEU A 77 11.25 -29.62 11.85
N SER A 78 11.91 -28.68 12.55
CA SER A 78 13.31 -28.33 12.33
C SER A 78 14.31 -29.47 12.58
N ARG A 79 13.91 -30.46 13.41
CA ARG A 79 14.72 -31.65 13.72
C ARG A 79 14.47 -32.83 12.79
N ARG A 80 13.28 -32.92 12.17
CA ARG A 80 12.88 -34.08 11.35
C ARG A 80 13.26 -33.97 9.87
N CYS A 81 13.57 -32.77 9.37
CA CYS A 81 14.06 -32.56 8.01
C CYS A 81 15.53 -32.11 8.02
N PRO A 82 16.51 -33.00 8.27
CA PRO A 82 17.92 -32.63 8.32
C PRO A 82 18.53 -32.24 6.96
N ASP A 83 17.96 -32.74 5.86
CA ASP A 83 18.65 -32.75 4.56
C ASP A 83 18.31 -31.58 3.62
N ASP A 84 17.34 -30.70 3.97
CA ASP A 84 16.83 -29.70 3.02
C ASP A 84 16.51 -28.32 3.64
N GLU A 85 16.89 -28.07 4.90
CA GLU A 85 16.53 -26.82 5.57
C GLU A 85 17.65 -25.79 5.63
N SER A 86 17.27 -24.56 5.27
CA SER A 86 18.12 -23.38 5.44
C SER A 86 18.51 -23.22 6.93
N PRO A 87 19.80 -23.00 7.26
CA PRO A 87 20.26 -22.65 8.61
C PRO A 87 19.45 -21.53 9.28
N LYS A 88 18.78 -20.69 8.47
CA LYS A 88 17.88 -19.61 8.91
C LYS A 88 16.65 -20.10 9.67
N PHE A 89 16.03 -21.22 9.29
CA PHE A 89 14.84 -21.72 9.99
C PHE A 89 15.22 -22.23 11.39
N ARG A 90 16.29 -23.02 11.50
CA ARG A 90 16.83 -23.47 12.81
C ARG A 90 17.23 -22.30 13.70
N ALA A 91 17.94 -21.30 13.15
CA ALA A 91 18.29 -20.09 13.89
C ALA A 91 17.03 -19.35 14.39
N GLY A 92 16.00 -19.30 13.56
CA GLY A 92 14.69 -18.76 13.91
C GLY A 92 13.99 -19.46 15.06
N VAL A 93 13.92 -20.79 14.99
CA VAL A 93 13.35 -21.62 16.05
C VAL A 93 14.14 -21.43 17.35
N CYS A 94 15.47 -21.44 17.30
CA CYS A 94 16.31 -21.22 18.47
C CYS A 94 16.07 -19.84 19.10
N THR A 95 15.88 -18.81 18.27
CA THR A 95 15.54 -17.45 18.73
C THR A 95 14.16 -17.41 19.39
N ALA A 96 13.15 -18.04 18.77
CA ALA A 96 11.80 -18.13 19.32
C ALA A 96 11.74 -18.93 20.65
N THR A 97 12.72 -19.80 20.92
CA THR A 97 12.86 -20.55 22.18
C THR A 97 13.77 -19.86 23.21
N SER A 98 14.34 -18.69 22.92
CA SER A 98 15.22 -18.02 23.87
C SER A 98 14.44 -17.44 25.06
N ALA A 99 15.14 -17.18 26.17
CA ALA A 99 14.52 -16.64 27.38
C ALA A 99 13.80 -15.30 27.14
N ASP A 100 14.29 -14.50 26.20
CA ASP A 100 13.72 -13.21 25.82
C ASP A 100 12.35 -13.35 25.13
N TYR A 101 12.07 -14.53 24.56
CA TYR A 101 10.83 -14.85 23.84
C TYR A 101 9.90 -15.77 24.63
N LEU A 102 10.22 -16.12 25.89
CA LEU A 102 9.37 -16.96 26.77
C LEU A 102 7.96 -16.40 26.97
N LEU A 103 7.77 -15.10 26.74
CA LEU A 103 6.49 -14.40 26.80
C LEU A 103 6.01 -13.94 25.41
N PHE A 104 6.51 -14.57 24.34
CA PHE A 104 6.11 -14.32 22.95
C PHE A 104 6.27 -12.85 22.51
N ASN A 105 7.38 -12.22 22.93
CA ASN A 105 7.67 -10.79 22.74
C ASN A 105 6.68 -9.81 23.38
N VAL A 106 5.83 -10.27 24.29
CA VAL A 106 4.93 -9.39 25.04
C VAL A 106 5.58 -9.11 26.41
N PRO A 107 5.90 -7.84 26.73
CA PRO A 107 6.40 -7.46 28.05
C PRO A 107 5.51 -8.00 29.19
N LEU A 108 6.13 -8.47 30.28
CA LEU A 108 5.41 -9.00 31.44
C LEU A 108 4.37 -8.02 32.00
N ALA A 109 4.66 -6.72 31.94
CA ALA A 109 3.72 -5.67 32.33
C ALA A 109 2.43 -5.67 31.51
N LEU A 110 2.50 -5.96 30.21
CA LEU A 110 1.32 -6.07 29.34
C LEU A 110 0.53 -7.34 29.64
N TRP A 111 1.20 -8.46 29.93
CA TRP A 111 0.54 -9.67 30.42
C TRP A 111 -0.20 -9.43 31.74
N ALA A 112 0.43 -8.73 32.68
CA ALA A 112 -0.19 -8.36 33.94
C ALA A 112 -1.42 -7.44 33.72
N GLN A 113 -1.34 -6.53 32.75
CA GLN A 113 -2.46 -5.67 32.37
C GLN A 113 -3.63 -6.46 31.76
N CYS A 114 -3.37 -7.54 31.00
CA CYS A 114 -4.43 -8.44 30.49
C CYS A 114 -5.24 -9.07 31.63
N LEU A 115 -4.60 -9.35 32.77
CA LEU A 115 -5.25 -9.96 33.93
C LEU A 115 -6.16 -8.99 34.70
N CYS A 116 -6.00 -7.67 34.54
CA CYS A 116 -6.80 -6.69 35.28
C CYS A 116 -8.22 -6.57 34.69
N PRO A 117 -9.29 -7.03 35.37
CA PRO A 117 -10.63 -7.17 34.79
C PRO A 117 -11.27 -5.84 34.36
N LEU A 118 -10.79 -4.71 34.91
CA LEU A 118 -11.29 -3.37 34.61
C LEU A 118 -10.42 -2.63 33.58
N CYS A 119 -9.26 -3.16 33.21
CA CYS A 119 -8.44 -2.58 32.16
C CYS A 119 -8.85 -3.15 30.79
N PRO A 120 -8.95 -2.33 29.73
CA PRO A 120 -9.13 -2.85 28.38
C PRO A 120 -7.97 -3.78 28.01
N TRP A 121 -8.25 -4.83 27.23
CA TRP A 121 -7.21 -5.75 26.76
C TRP A 121 -6.16 -4.95 25.95
N PRO A 122 -4.89 -4.92 26.36
CA PRO A 122 -3.86 -4.17 25.64
C PRO A 122 -3.66 -4.80 24.26
N ARG A 123 -3.80 -4.03 23.19
CA ARG A 123 -3.65 -4.55 21.82
C ARG A 123 -2.23 -5.05 21.54
N ALA A 124 -1.23 -4.41 22.15
CA ALA A 124 0.16 -4.85 22.11
C ALA A 124 0.42 -6.16 22.87
N ALA A 125 -0.58 -6.70 23.58
CA ALA A 125 -0.52 -7.99 24.26
C ALA A 125 -1.14 -9.11 23.42
N GLN A 126 -1.07 -9.01 22.09
CA GLN A 126 -1.33 -10.16 21.22
C GLN A 126 -0.02 -10.92 21.04
N PRO A 127 0.18 -12.03 21.77
CA PRO A 127 1.37 -12.84 21.56
C PRO A 127 1.34 -13.38 20.14
N CYS A 128 2.44 -13.21 19.42
CA CYS A 128 2.60 -13.73 18.08
C CYS A 128 3.99 -14.33 17.96
N VAL A 129 4.05 -15.64 17.71
CA VAL A 129 5.30 -16.30 17.36
C VAL A 129 5.65 -15.94 15.92
N HIS A 130 6.56 -14.99 15.77
CA HIS A 130 7.23 -14.71 14.50
C HIS A 130 8.23 -15.83 14.20
N LEU A 131 7.91 -16.69 13.24
CA LEU A 131 8.89 -17.57 12.62
C LEU A 131 9.54 -16.80 11.48
N PRO A 132 10.88 -16.75 11.37
CA PRO A 132 11.51 -15.99 10.31
C PRO A 132 11.08 -16.50 8.93
N SER A 133 10.47 -15.62 8.16
CA SER A 133 10.12 -15.87 6.77
C SER A 133 11.37 -15.83 5.92
N GLY A 134 11.95 -16.99 5.70
CA GLY A 134 13.09 -17.11 4.80
C GLY A 134 13.61 -18.54 4.61
N GLY A 135 12.83 -19.55 5.01
CA GLY A 135 13.30 -20.94 5.01
C GLY A 135 12.25 -22.03 5.22
N THR A 136 11.01 -21.71 5.56
CA THR A 136 9.94 -22.72 5.70
C THR A 136 9.31 -23.04 4.36
N SER A 137 9.23 -24.32 4.03
CA SER A 137 8.36 -24.79 2.93
C SER A 137 6.88 -24.46 3.23
N PRO A 138 6.02 -24.30 2.21
CA PRO A 138 4.58 -24.11 2.41
C PRO A 138 3.93 -25.19 3.27
N CYS A 139 4.43 -26.43 3.19
CA CYS A 139 3.96 -27.54 4.00
C CYS A 139 4.29 -27.37 5.50
N GLN A 140 5.48 -26.85 5.81
CA GLN A 140 5.89 -26.60 7.20
C GLN A 140 5.13 -25.42 7.80
N ASP A 141 4.95 -24.33 7.07
CA ASP A 141 4.13 -23.21 7.52
C ASP A 141 2.68 -23.68 7.80
N ARG A 142 2.10 -24.48 6.91
CA ARG A 142 0.78 -25.08 7.13
C ARG A 142 0.75 -26.01 8.35
N ALA A 143 1.76 -26.85 8.53
CA ALA A 143 1.85 -27.76 9.67
C ALA A 143 1.96 -27.00 11.00
N VAL A 144 2.78 -25.95 11.06
CA VAL A 144 2.88 -25.07 12.23
C VAL A 144 1.53 -24.41 12.51
N ARG A 145 0.84 -23.85 11.51
CA ARG A 145 -0.48 -23.23 11.72
C ARG A 145 -1.50 -24.23 12.26
N LEU A 146 -1.60 -25.39 11.62
CA LEU A 146 -2.51 -26.45 12.05
C LEU A 146 -2.21 -26.91 13.48
N SER A 147 -0.95 -26.90 13.91
CA SER A 147 -0.61 -27.30 15.29
C SER A 147 -1.27 -26.42 16.34
N GLY A 148 -1.33 -25.09 16.14
CA GLY A 148 -2.00 -24.20 17.08
C GLY A 148 -3.51 -24.36 17.11
N ALA A 149 -4.14 -24.52 15.94
CA ALA A 149 -5.58 -24.79 15.88
C ALA A 149 -5.92 -26.14 16.55
N LEU A 150 -5.18 -27.20 16.24
CA LEU A 150 -5.38 -28.53 16.82
C LEU A 150 -5.12 -28.54 18.32
N PHE A 151 -4.07 -27.83 18.78
CA PHE A 151 -3.75 -27.73 20.20
C PHE A 151 -4.82 -26.95 20.96
N SER A 152 -5.28 -25.80 20.44
CA SER A 152 -6.35 -25.04 21.07
C SER A 152 -7.66 -25.84 21.14
N LEU A 153 -7.96 -26.62 20.09
CA LEU A 153 -9.11 -27.53 20.10
C LEU A 153 -8.94 -28.63 21.16
N LEU A 154 -7.77 -29.24 21.26
CA LEU A 154 -7.46 -30.25 22.29
C LEU A 154 -7.59 -29.64 23.69
N LEU A 155 -7.10 -28.43 23.92
CA LEU A 155 -7.22 -27.73 25.19
C LEU A 155 -8.69 -27.49 25.56
N ALA A 156 -9.53 -27.09 24.60
CA ALA A 156 -10.97 -26.92 24.80
C ALA A 156 -11.67 -28.25 25.12
N LEU A 157 -11.29 -29.35 24.46
CA LEU A 157 -11.79 -30.68 24.76
C LEU A 157 -11.37 -31.13 26.17
N VAL A 158 -10.10 -30.97 26.54
CA VAL A 158 -9.60 -31.28 27.88
C VAL A 158 -10.34 -30.47 28.94
N ALA A 159 -10.56 -29.16 28.72
CA ALA A 159 -11.35 -28.33 29.63
C ALA A 159 -12.81 -28.83 29.77
N THR A 160 -13.39 -29.34 28.70
CA THR A 160 -14.74 -29.94 28.71
C THR A 160 -14.81 -31.20 29.57
N PHE A 161 -13.80 -32.08 29.47
CA PHE A 161 -13.75 -33.33 30.22
C PHE A 161 -13.21 -33.19 31.65
N ALA A 162 -12.41 -32.15 31.93
CA ALA A 162 -11.91 -31.83 33.27
C ALA A 162 -12.97 -31.14 34.16
N SER A 163 -14.19 -30.94 33.63
CA SER A 163 -15.32 -30.29 34.30
C SER A 163 -15.61 -30.73 35.73
N PRO A 164 -15.47 -32.02 36.12
CA PRO A 164 -15.80 -32.45 37.48
C PRO A 164 -14.80 -31.93 38.53
N PHE A 165 -13.61 -31.48 38.13
CA PHE A 165 -12.51 -31.15 39.04
C PHE A 165 -12.36 -29.65 39.33
N LEU A 166 -12.93 -28.77 38.48
CA LEU A 166 -12.75 -27.32 38.59
C LEU A 166 -13.82 -26.62 39.44
N GLY A 167 -14.80 -27.37 39.96
CA GLY A 167 -15.93 -26.84 40.71
C GLY A 167 -16.92 -26.05 39.83
N PRO A 168 -18.17 -25.91 40.26
CA PRO A 168 -19.25 -25.33 39.45
C PRO A 168 -19.01 -23.86 39.09
N THR A 169 -18.24 -23.13 39.90
CA THR A 169 -17.98 -21.70 39.70
C THR A 169 -16.95 -21.42 38.60
N TYR A 170 -15.88 -22.21 38.50
CA TYR A 170 -14.76 -21.92 37.58
C TYR A 170 -14.84 -22.69 36.27
N TYR A 171 -15.52 -23.84 36.27
CA TYR A 171 -15.67 -24.66 35.08
C TYR A 171 -16.24 -23.89 33.87
N PRO A 172 -17.38 -23.17 33.99
CA PRO A 172 -17.93 -22.37 32.89
C PRO A 172 -16.94 -21.39 32.27
N VAL A 173 -16.16 -20.73 33.12
CA VAL A 173 -15.23 -19.67 32.74
C VAL A 173 -14.01 -20.23 32.02
N CYS A 174 -13.45 -21.33 32.54
CA CYS A 174 -12.35 -22.05 31.90
C CYS A 174 -12.77 -22.60 30.53
N LEU A 175 -13.95 -23.23 30.47
CA LEU A 175 -14.51 -23.79 29.25
C LEU A 175 -14.74 -22.72 28.18
N ALA A 176 -15.38 -21.61 28.54
CA ALA A 176 -15.63 -20.50 27.62
C ALA A 176 -14.31 -19.94 27.07
N SER A 177 -13.31 -19.73 27.94
CA SER A 177 -11.99 -19.23 27.52
C SER A 177 -11.30 -20.14 26.52
N ALA A 178 -11.30 -21.46 26.78
CA ALA A 178 -10.66 -22.44 25.91
C ALA A 178 -11.34 -22.53 24.54
N TRP A 179 -12.68 -22.53 24.50
CA TRP A 179 -13.45 -22.53 23.24
C TRP A 179 -13.32 -21.22 22.46
N MET A 180 -13.20 -20.08 23.13
CA MET A 180 -12.92 -18.80 22.49
C MET A 180 -11.57 -18.82 21.77
N VAL A 181 -10.51 -19.31 22.43
CA VAL A 181 -9.18 -19.46 21.81
C VAL A 181 -9.19 -20.48 20.69
N ALA A 182 -9.88 -21.62 20.85
CA ALA A 182 -10.02 -22.63 19.79
C ALA A 182 -10.72 -22.07 18.54
N SER A 183 -11.80 -21.31 18.74
CA SER A 183 -12.55 -20.67 17.65
C SER A 183 -11.72 -19.60 16.95
N GLY A 184 -11.02 -18.76 17.72
CA GLY A 184 -10.09 -17.76 17.20
C GLY A 184 -8.94 -18.40 16.39
N ALA A 185 -8.33 -19.47 16.92
CA ALA A 185 -7.29 -20.22 16.25
C ALA A 185 -7.79 -20.90 14.96
N ALA A 186 -9.00 -21.47 14.97
CA ALA A 186 -9.60 -22.03 13.75
C ALA A 186 -9.83 -20.94 12.69
N ALA A 187 -10.35 -19.78 13.10
CA ALA A 187 -10.53 -18.65 12.20
C ALA A 187 -9.19 -18.19 11.62
N THR A 188 -8.17 -17.93 12.46
CA THR A 188 -6.90 -17.34 11.98
C THR A 188 -5.99 -18.36 11.29
N ASP A 189 -5.85 -19.55 11.83
CA ASP A 189 -4.81 -20.49 11.43
C ASP A 189 -5.28 -21.52 10.41
N VAL A 190 -6.58 -21.87 10.43
CA VAL A 190 -7.18 -22.79 9.44
C VAL A 190 -7.81 -22.01 8.30
N LEU A 191 -8.62 -20.99 8.62
CA LEU A 191 -9.39 -20.25 7.62
C LEU A 191 -8.68 -18.98 7.11
N GLY A 192 -7.62 -18.52 7.78
CA GLY A 192 -6.93 -17.27 7.42
C GLY A 192 -7.77 -16.01 7.70
N LEU A 193 -8.80 -16.12 8.52
CA LEU A 193 -9.72 -15.05 8.91
C LEU A 193 -9.18 -14.38 10.17
N GLY A 194 -8.90 -13.07 10.12
CA GLY A 194 -8.44 -12.31 11.29
C GLY A 194 -7.20 -11.44 11.06
N GLY A 195 -7.10 -10.79 9.90
CA GLY A 195 -6.16 -9.68 9.74
C GLY A 195 -6.46 -8.59 10.78
N GLU A 196 -5.44 -8.20 11.52
CA GLU A 196 -5.45 -7.24 12.63
C GLU A 196 -6.43 -6.07 12.42
N SER A 197 -7.33 -5.86 13.38
CA SER A 197 -8.26 -4.72 13.36
C SER A 197 -8.22 -3.91 14.66
N ALA A 198 -8.39 -2.60 14.45
CA ALA A 198 -8.46 -1.49 15.38
C ALA A 198 -7.13 -1.14 16.07
N GLY A 199 -6.53 -0.06 15.61
CA GLY A 199 -5.46 0.76 16.18
C GLY A 199 -5.35 1.93 15.23
N THR A 200 -4.78 3.06 15.64
CA THR A 200 -4.43 4.14 14.69
C THR A 200 -3.23 3.70 13.85
N TYR A 201 -3.36 2.55 13.19
CA TYR A 201 -2.42 2.00 12.25
C TYR A 201 -2.57 2.82 10.98
N LYS A 202 -1.45 3.38 10.54
CA LYS A 202 -1.37 4.21 9.35
C LYS A 202 -0.51 3.45 8.35
N CYS A 203 -0.75 3.64 7.06
CA CYS A 203 0.22 3.23 6.07
C CYS A 203 1.56 3.95 6.29
N GLY A 204 2.67 3.46 5.75
CA GLY A 204 3.93 4.18 5.79
C GLY A 204 4.64 4.15 4.46
N ASN A 205 5.01 5.34 3.97
CA ASN A 205 5.90 5.48 2.82
C ASN A 205 7.32 5.39 3.32
N PHE A 206 8.18 4.88 2.45
CA PHE A 206 9.61 4.98 2.60
C PHE A 206 10.26 5.03 1.23
N GLY A 207 11.52 5.44 1.16
CA GLY A 207 12.27 5.34 -0.06
C GLY A 207 13.61 6.01 0.04
N MET A 208 14.40 5.79 -1.00
CA MET A 208 15.76 6.32 -1.06
C MET A 208 16.14 6.72 -2.47
N LEU A 209 17.07 7.65 -2.54
CA LEU A 209 17.71 8.14 -3.75
C LEU A 209 19.22 7.98 -3.56
N VAL A 210 19.90 7.40 -4.54
CA VAL A 210 21.33 7.07 -4.52
C VAL A 210 21.99 7.68 -5.75
N VAL A 211 22.95 8.57 -5.52
CA VAL A 211 23.75 9.16 -6.60
C VAL A 211 24.61 8.07 -7.26
N ALA A 212 24.53 7.95 -8.59
CA ALA A 212 25.05 6.79 -9.33
C ALA A 212 26.57 6.58 -9.24
N LEU A 213 27.33 7.61 -8.84
CA LEU A 213 28.77 7.51 -8.60
C LEU A 213 29.12 6.59 -7.42
N LEU A 214 28.18 6.35 -6.50
CA LEU A 214 28.38 5.58 -5.27
C LEU A 214 27.59 4.27 -5.21
N ASP A 215 27.10 3.80 -6.37
CA ASP A 215 26.21 2.64 -6.56
C ASP A 215 26.87 1.25 -6.29
N GLY A 216 27.77 1.19 -5.32
CA GLY A 216 28.45 -0.04 -4.88
C GLY A 216 28.96 0.00 -3.44
N SER A 217 29.05 1.21 -2.85
CA SER A 217 29.37 1.43 -1.43
C SER A 217 28.13 1.38 -0.52
N VAL A 218 26.93 1.47 -1.10
CA VAL A 218 25.65 1.52 -0.38
C VAL A 218 24.98 0.14 -0.39
N ASP A 219 24.62 -0.39 0.78
CA ASP A 219 23.81 -1.61 0.89
C ASP A 219 22.32 -1.31 0.67
N VAL A 220 21.95 -1.04 -0.59
CA VAL A 220 20.56 -0.72 -0.97
C VAL A 220 19.56 -1.77 -0.44
N PRO A 221 19.76 -3.10 -0.59
CA PRO A 221 18.87 -4.08 0.00
C PRO A 221 18.78 -4.01 1.53
N GLY A 222 19.92 -3.83 2.22
CA GLY A 222 19.94 -3.69 3.68
C GLY A 222 19.16 -2.48 4.18
N ILE A 223 19.34 -1.33 3.51
CA ILE A 223 18.63 -0.09 3.81
C ILE A 223 17.14 -0.25 3.57
N LEU A 224 16.73 -0.70 2.38
CA LEU A 224 15.32 -0.89 2.05
C LEU A 224 14.62 -1.85 3.01
N ARG A 225 15.31 -2.91 3.46
CA ARG A 225 14.77 -3.84 4.45
C ARG A 225 14.58 -3.17 5.80
N SER A 226 15.56 -2.42 6.25
CA SER A 226 15.49 -1.70 7.53
C SER A 226 14.41 -0.62 7.52
N MET A 227 14.26 0.10 6.40
CA MET A 227 13.19 1.08 6.18
C MET A 227 11.82 0.40 6.19
N ALA A 228 11.66 -0.70 5.44
CA ALA A 228 10.41 -1.46 5.38
C ALA A 228 10.03 -2.02 6.76
N ALA A 229 10.97 -2.58 7.51
CA ALA A 229 10.74 -3.12 8.85
C ALA A 229 10.32 -2.02 9.83
N THR A 230 11.02 -0.89 9.83
CA THR A 230 10.69 0.27 10.67
C THR A 230 9.30 0.81 10.34
N THR A 231 8.99 0.90 9.05
CA THR A 231 7.73 1.46 8.56
C THR A 231 6.55 0.49 8.77
N ALA A 232 6.81 -0.81 8.76
CA ALA A 232 5.82 -1.85 9.04
C ALA A 232 5.24 -1.75 10.47
N ALA A 233 5.93 -1.09 11.40
CA ALA A 233 5.39 -0.80 12.74
C ALA A 233 4.09 0.04 12.69
N ARG A 234 3.87 0.81 11.61
CA ARG A 234 2.60 1.53 11.39
C ARG A 234 1.50 0.64 10.83
N GLY A 235 1.90 -0.42 10.12
CA GLY A 235 1.03 -1.29 9.34
C GLY A 235 1.83 -2.03 8.27
N GLY A 236 1.81 -3.36 8.34
CA GLY A 236 2.59 -4.26 7.49
C GLY A 236 1.74 -5.37 6.85
N GLN A 237 0.45 -5.13 6.61
CA GLN A 237 -0.46 -6.14 6.07
C GLN A 237 -0.22 -6.41 4.58
N SER A 238 0.34 -5.44 3.87
CA SER A 238 0.88 -5.59 2.53
C SER A 238 1.86 -4.47 2.21
N GLY A 239 2.60 -4.56 1.11
CA GLY A 239 3.54 -3.51 0.72
C GLY A 239 4.10 -3.69 -0.67
N GLY A 240 4.97 -2.79 -1.08
CA GLY A 240 5.63 -2.86 -2.37
C GLY A 240 6.82 -1.91 -2.50
N ILE A 241 7.65 -2.17 -3.51
CA ILE A 241 8.79 -1.34 -3.90
C ILE A 241 8.79 -1.19 -5.41
N VAL A 242 9.14 0.00 -5.90
CA VAL A 242 9.39 0.27 -7.32
C VAL A 242 10.69 1.06 -7.53
N THR A 243 11.38 0.76 -8.62
CA THR A 243 12.49 1.54 -9.16
C THR A 243 12.38 1.63 -10.69
N VAL A 244 13.07 2.59 -11.30
CA VAL A 244 13.23 2.70 -12.76
C VAL A 244 14.64 2.32 -13.14
N MET A 245 14.75 1.40 -14.10
CA MET A 245 16.00 0.86 -14.60
C MET A 245 16.64 1.81 -15.64
N PRO A 246 17.94 1.67 -15.93
CA PRO A 246 18.64 2.49 -16.93
C PRO A 246 18.00 2.48 -18.33
N ASP A 247 17.37 1.36 -18.71
CA ASP A 247 16.66 1.22 -19.99
C ASP A 247 15.33 2.00 -20.05
N GLY A 248 14.91 2.61 -18.94
CA GLY A 248 13.64 3.32 -18.78
C GLY A 248 12.48 2.44 -18.35
N SER A 249 12.67 1.12 -18.25
CA SER A 249 11.63 0.23 -17.75
C SER A 249 11.59 0.24 -16.22
N ALA A 250 10.44 -0.05 -15.62
CA ALA A 250 10.31 -0.12 -14.17
C ALA A 250 10.36 -1.55 -13.64
N VAL A 251 10.95 -1.75 -12.46
CA VAL A 251 10.85 -2.98 -11.68
C VAL A 251 9.98 -2.69 -10.47
N ARG A 252 8.85 -3.40 -10.39
CA ARG A 252 7.91 -3.31 -9.26
C ARG A 252 7.70 -4.67 -8.61
N GLU A 253 7.85 -4.70 -7.28
CA GLU A 253 7.49 -5.83 -6.43
C GLU A 253 6.39 -5.43 -5.44
N ARG A 254 5.47 -6.36 -5.18
CA ARG A 254 4.42 -6.19 -4.18
C ARG A 254 4.27 -7.48 -3.40
N HIS A 255 4.17 -7.36 -2.09
CA HIS A 255 4.11 -8.48 -1.18
C HIS A 255 2.88 -8.37 -0.27
N VAL A 256 2.24 -9.49 0.01
CA VAL A 256 1.22 -9.61 1.05
C VAL A 256 1.72 -10.70 1.99
N PRO A 257 2.27 -10.35 3.16
CA PRO A 257 2.71 -11.35 4.10
C PRO A 257 1.54 -12.22 4.53
N THR A 258 1.84 -13.46 4.82
CA THR A 258 0.98 -14.33 5.60
C THR A 258 1.13 -13.99 7.10
N LYS A 259 0.23 -14.49 7.97
CA LYS A 259 0.21 -14.22 9.44
C LYS A 259 1.61 -14.24 10.11
N ARG A 260 2.51 -15.10 9.64
CA ARG A 260 3.80 -15.37 10.29
C ARG A 260 5.01 -14.89 9.50
N SER A 261 4.82 -14.21 8.37
CA SER A 261 5.95 -13.75 7.55
C SER A 261 6.28 -12.29 7.77
N ASP A 262 7.58 -11.99 7.84
CA ASP A 262 8.14 -10.65 7.83
C ASP A 262 7.95 -10.00 6.46
N ILE A 263 7.16 -8.92 6.44
CA ILE A 263 6.90 -8.13 5.25
C ILE A 263 8.18 -7.55 4.64
N ALA A 264 9.13 -7.10 5.45
CA ALA A 264 10.34 -6.45 4.98
C ALA A 264 11.24 -7.45 4.24
N GLU A 265 11.43 -8.63 4.80
CA GLU A 265 12.24 -9.68 4.16
C GLU A 265 11.56 -10.21 2.88
N GLY A 266 10.26 -10.52 2.93
CA GLY A 266 9.52 -11.00 1.77
C GLY A 266 9.49 -9.98 0.63
N LEU A 267 9.30 -8.70 0.96
CA LEU A 267 9.25 -7.61 0.00
C LEU A 267 10.60 -7.34 -0.67
N VAL A 268 11.68 -7.20 0.13
CA VAL A 268 13.00 -6.86 -0.41
C VAL A 268 13.62 -8.04 -1.15
N SER A 269 13.47 -9.27 -0.66
CA SER A 269 13.99 -10.46 -1.36
C SER A 269 13.33 -10.66 -2.73
N GLY A 270 12.00 -10.52 -2.81
CA GLY A 270 11.26 -10.56 -4.08
C GLY A 270 11.70 -9.44 -5.03
N PHE A 271 11.89 -8.23 -4.51
CA PHE A 271 12.33 -7.07 -5.28
C PHE A 271 13.74 -7.26 -5.86
N VAL A 272 14.70 -7.67 -5.03
CA VAL A 272 16.08 -7.94 -5.46
C VAL A 272 16.13 -9.07 -6.50
N SER A 273 15.33 -10.13 -6.31
CA SER A 273 15.22 -11.20 -7.29
C SER A 273 14.77 -10.68 -8.67
N LYS A 274 13.72 -9.86 -8.71
CA LYS A 274 13.26 -9.23 -9.96
C LYS A 274 14.28 -8.28 -10.57
N MET A 275 14.96 -7.47 -9.75
CA MET A 275 16.02 -6.58 -10.23
C MET A 275 17.17 -7.38 -10.86
N ARG A 276 17.61 -8.48 -10.24
CA ARG A 276 18.67 -9.35 -10.80
C ARG A 276 18.27 -9.97 -12.13
N THR A 277 17.06 -10.53 -12.21
CA THR A 277 16.54 -11.09 -13.47
C THR A 277 16.48 -10.04 -14.57
N LYS A 278 16.03 -8.82 -14.24
CA LYS A 278 15.97 -7.72 -15.18
C LYS A 278 17.37 -7.23 -15.57
N ALA A 279 18.29 -7.05 -14.61
CA ALA A 279 19.67 -6.65 -14.87
C ALA A 279 20.40 -7.66 -15.75
N ALA A 280 20.20 -8.96 -15.53
CA ALA A 280 20.75 -10.01 -16.38
C ALA A 280 20.28 -9.87 -17.85
N SER A 281 19.02 -9.47 -18.07
CA SER A 281 18.50 -9.19 -19.41
C SER A 281 19.10 -7.93 -20.07
N LEU A 282 19.71 -7.04 -19.26
CA LEU A 282 20.32 -5.78 -19.72
C LEU A 282 21.83 -5.87 -19.93
N LEU A 283 22.51 -6.89 -19.41
CA LEU A 283 23.97 -7.07 -19.58
C LEU A 283 24.41 -7.10 -21.06
N PHE A 284 23.49 -7.40 -21.98
CA PHE A 284 23.73 -7.42 -23.43
C PHE A 284 23.43 -6.09 -24.14
N LYS A 285 23.05 -5.04 -23.41
CA LYS A 285 22.69 -3.74 -23.97
C LYS A 285 23.55 -2.63 -23.36
N ALA A 286 24.29 -1.91 -24.19
CA ALA A 286 24.96 -0.69 -23.77
C ALA A 286 23.90 0.37 -23.45
N HIS A 287 23.76 0.71 -22.17
CA HIS A 287 22.87 1.76 -21.70
C HIS A 287 23.67 2.77 -20.88
N ALA A 288 23.37 4.05 -21.06
CA ALA A 288 23.93 5.09 -20.21
C ALA A 288 23.51 4.82 -18.76
N LYS A 289 24.47 4.86 -17.83
CA LYS A 289 24.17 4.76 -16.40
C LYS A 289 23.35 6.00 -16.02
N PRO A 290 22.20 5.85 -15.35
CA PRO A 290 21.43 7.01 -14.88
C PRO A 290 22.29 7.83 -13.93
N SER A 291 22.02 9.13 -13.82
CA SER A 291 22.75 10.00 -12.88
C SER A 291 22.45 9.64 -11.42
N CYS A 292 21.28 9.02 -11.21
CA CYS A 292 20.78 8.63 -9.92
C CYS A 292 19.89 7.38 -10.03
N SER A 293 19.85 6.57 -8.97
CA SER A 293 18.84 5.52 -8.80
C SER A 293 17.91 5.87 -7.65
N PHE A 294 16.62 5.61 -7.80
CA PHE A 294 15.65 5.80 -6.72
C PHE A 294 14.88 4.52 -6.41
N PHE A 295 14.35 4.43 -5.21
CA PHE A 295 13.52 3.33 -4.75
C PHE A 295 12.34 3.90 -3.96
N LEU A 296 11.12 3.68 -4.45
CA LEU A 296 9.88 4.08 -3.77
C LEU A 296 9.26 2.85 -3.12
N GLY A 297 9.09 2.90 -1.81
CA GLY A 297 8.57 1.82 -0.99
C GLY A 297 7.34 2.23 -0.18
N HIS A 298 6.53 1.24 0.16
CA HIS A 298 5.36 1.44 1.02
C HIS A 298 5.00 0.18 1.80
N THR A 299 4.62 0.35 3.06
CA THR A 299 3.89 -0.65 3.84
C THR A 299 2.48 -0.15 4.12
N ARG A 300 1.50 -1.01 3.90
CA ARG A 300 0.09 -0.69 3.89
C ARG A 300 -0.61 -1.28 5.11
N PHE A 301 -1.43 -0.44 5.73
CA PHE A 301 -2.51 -0.88 6.60
C PHE A 301 -3.83 -0.75 5.82
N ALA A 302 -4.54 -1.85 5.64
CA ALA A 302 -5.78 -1.90 4.88
C ALA A 302 -6.94 -1.24 5.65
N THR A 303 -7.35 -0.04 5.26
CA THR A 303 -8.55 0.63 5.83
C THR A 303 -9.80 0.40 4.98
N SER A 304 -9.66 0.43 3.65
CA SER A 304 -10.79 0.44 2.70
C SER A 304 -10.98 -0.84 1.89
N SER A 305 -10.01 -1.75 1.90
CA SER A 305 -10.05 -3.00 1.14
C SER A 305 -9.11 -4.06 1.71
N ALA A 306 -9.48 -5.33 1.59
CA ALA A 306 -8.66 -6.45 2.05
C ALA A 306 -7.21 -6.36 1.53
N PRO A 307 -6.19 -6.74 2.33
CA PRO A 307 -4.81 -6.73 1.91
C PRO A 307 -4.61 -7.77 0.79
N THR A 308 -4.53 -7.29 -0.45
CA THR A 308 -4.26 -8.11 -1.62
C THR A 308 -3.14 -7.49 -2.43
N ILE A 309 -2.44 -8.28 -3.24
CA ILE A 309 -1.37 -7.77 -4.11
C ILE A 309 -1.89 -6.62 -4.98
N ARG A 310 -3.14 -6.70 -5.46
CA ARG A 310 -3.76 -5.69 -6.31
C ARG A 310 -3.97 -4.36 -5.59
N GLU A 311 -4.33 -4.41 -4.31
CA GLU A 311 -4.58 -3.27 -3.42
C GLU A 311 -3.30 -2.76 -2.73
N SER A 312 -2.14 -3.40 -2.95
CA SER A 312 -0.84 -2.92 -2.46
C SER A 312 -0.23 -1.86 -3.38
N HIS A 313 0.37 -0.86 -2.75
CA HIS A 313 1.28 0.12 -3.37
C HIS A 313 2.57 -0.56 -3.86
N PRO A 314 3.39 0.11 -4.70
CA PRO A 314 3.11 1.34 -5.45
C PRO A 314 2.02 1.13 -6.52
N HIS A 315 1.05 2.03 -6.54
CA HIS A 315 -0.06 1.97 -7.47
C HIS A 315 0.27 2.65 -8.80
N ARG A 316 -0.31 2.12 -9.87
CA ARG A 316 -0.37 2.72 -11.20
C ARG A 316 -1.83 2.64 -11.67
N PHE A 317 -2.27 3.57 -12.51
CA PHE A 317 -3.62 3.54 -13.05
C PHE A 317 -3.70 2.75 -14.36
N SER A 318 -2.88 3.12 -15.34
CA SER A 318 -2.76 2.39 -16.61
C SER A 318 -1.72 1.28 -16.57
N ASN A 319 -1.81 0.36 -17.53
CA ASN A 319 -0.71 -0.56 -17.84
C ASN A 319 0.45 0.18 -18.52
N PRO A 320 1.66 -0.41 -18.58
CA PRO A 320 2.79 0.19 -19.28
C PRO A 320 2.42 0.52 -20.73
N GLN A 321 2.76 1.73 -21.17
CA GLN A 321 2.52 2.18 -22.54
C GLN A 321 3.84 2.60 -23.16
N ARG A 322 4.05 2.29 -24.44
CA ARG A 322 5.14 2.90 -25.21
C ARG A 322 4.62 4.18 -25.87
N VAL A 323 5.36 5.27 -25.71
CA VAL A 323 4.95 6.61 -26.16
C VAL A 323 6.06 7.31 -26.93
N THR A 324 5.63 8.10 -27.92
CA THR A 324 6.48 9.10 -28.57
C THR A 324 6.65 10.28 -27.62
N ILE A 325 7.88 10.59 -27.25
CA ILE A 325 8.24 11.73 -26.40
C ILE A 325 9.26 12.62 -27.10
N TRP A 326 9.10 13.93 -26.96
CA TRP A 326 10.09 14.92 -27.30
C TRP A 326 10.85 15.36 -26.06
N ARG A 327 12.18 15.30 -26.12
CA ARG A 327 13.06 15.81 -25.07
C ARG A 327 13.97 16.88 -25.64
N ARG A 328 14.22 17.92 -24.84
CA ARG A 328 15.24 18.91 -25.14
C ARG A 328 16.56 18.49 -24.51
N ASN A 329 17.62 18.42 -25.31
CA ASN A 329 18.99 18.21 -24.86
C ASN A 329 19.90 19.35 -25.37
N ALA A 330 21.21 19.21 -25.20
CA ALA A 330 22.18 20.20 -25.65
C ALA A 330 22.14 20.42 -27.18
N ASP A 331 21.73 19.41 -27.95
CA ASP A 331 21.63 19.46 -29.41
C ASP A 331 20.24 19.93 -29.90
N GLY A 332 19.35 20.35 -29.00
CA GLY A 332 17.99 20.78 -29.29
C GLY A 332 16.93 19.72 -28.98
N TRP A 333 15.84 19.71 -29.74
CA TRP A 333 14.70 18.81 -29.51
C TRP A 333 14.89 17.49 -30.25
N GLN A 334 14.71 16.37 -29.54
CA GLN A 334 14.81 15.02 -30.07
C GLN A 334 13.56 14.20 -29.76
N GLN A 335 13.05 13.50 -30.77
CA GLN A 335 11.95 12.57 -30.64
C GLN A 335 12.47 11.16 -30.28
N ARG A 336 11.83 10.50 -29.32
CA ARG A 336 12.19 9.14 -28.85
C ARG A 336 10.95 8.31 -28.57
N GLN A 337 11.12 6.99 -28.57
CA GLN A 337 10.12 6.05 -28.06
C GLN A 337 10.54 5.59 -26.67
N GLU A 338 9.70 5.84 -25.67
CA GLU A 338 9.99 5.48 -24.28
C GLU A 338 8.80 4.80 -23.62
N ASP A 339 9.07 4.01 -22.59
CA ASP A 339 8.02 3.40 -21.78
C ASP A 339 7.50 4.44 -20.78
N HIS A 340 6.18 4.54 -20.64
CA HIS A 340 5.47 5.47 -19.76
C HIS A 340 4.68 4.71 -18.71
N GLU A 341 5.06 4.94 -17.46
CA GLU A 341 4.37 4.50 -16.26
C GLU A 341 4.52 5.56 -15.18
N VAL A 342 3.44 5.78 -14.43
CA VAL A 342 3.43 6.61 -13.22
C VAL A 342 3.16 5.71 -12.03
N TYR A 343 3.99 5.84 -11.00
CA TYR A 343 3.85 5.10 -9.75
C TYR A 343 3.63 6.05 -8.59
N VAL A 344 2.69 5.71 -7.72
CA VAL A 344 2.35 6.47 -6.51
C VAL A 344 2.36 5.56 -5.29
N THR A 345 3.08 5.98 -4.26
CA THR A 345 2.90 5.51 -2.89
C THR A 345 2.27 6.66 -2.10
N HIS A 346 1.27 6.37 -1.26
CA HIS A 346 0.76 7.43 -0.40
C HIS A 346 0.16 6.92 0.91
N ASN A 347 0.11 7.82 1.89
CA ASN A 347 -0.60 7.69 3.15
C ASN A 347 -1.66 8.76 3.24
N GLY A 348 -2.70 8.48 4.02
CA GLY A 348 -3.87 9.31 4.13
C GLY A 348 -4.94 8.84 3.16
N ASP A 349 -5.89 9.72 2.86
CA ASP A 349 -7.08 9.42 2.08
C ASP A 349 -7.33 10.57 1.10
N LEU A 350 -7.71 10.23 -0.12
CA LEU A 350 -8.30 11.16 -1.08
C LEU A 350 -9.82 11.22 -0.88
N ASP A 351 -10.29 12.31 -0.29
CA ASP A 351 -11.72 12.53 -0.05
C ASP A 351 -12.42 12.97 -1.35
N TYR A 352 -11.94 14.08 -1.93
CA TYR A 352 -12.51 14.69 -3.12
C TYR A 352 -11.44 15.29 -4.03
N TRP A 353 -11.78 15.41 -5.31
CA TRP A 353 -11.02 16.21 -6.26
C TRP A 353 -11.99 17.02 -7.13
N PRO A 354 -11.79 18.35 -7.29
CA PRO A 354 -12.70 19.19 -8.04
C PRO A 354 -12.59 18.86 -9.54
N LEU A 355 -13.71 18.51 -10.14
CA LEU A 355 -13.80 18.20 -11.56
C LEU A 355 -15.11 18.79 -12.12
N PHE A 356 -14.97 19.63 -13.15
CA PHE A 356 -16.08 20.40 -13.73
C PHE A 356 -16.83 21.25 -12.69
N GLY A 357 -16.08 21.93 -11.81
CA GLY A 357 -16.64 22.80 -10.77
C GLY A 357 -17.32 22.08 -9.61
N VAL A 358 -17.31 20.74 -9.58
CA VAL A 358 -17.95 19.91 -8.55
C VAL A 358 -16.91 19.07 -7.84
N GLN A 359 -17.02 18.95 -6.52
CA GLN A 359 -16.19 18.04 -5.73
C GLN A 359 -16.60 16.59 -6.03
N ARG A 360 -15.71 15.80 -6.65
CA ARG A 360 -15.97 14.41 -7.01
C ARG A 360 -15.30 13.46 -6.03
N THR A 361 -16.05 12.46 -5.60
CA THR A 361 -15.54 11.37 -4.77
C THR A 361 -14.50 10.54 -5.52
N GLN A 362 -13.67 9.77 -4.81
CA GLN A 362 -12.72 8.85 -5.43
C GLN A 362 -13.40 7.82 -6.38
N LYS A 363 -14.65 7.43 -6.10
CA LYS A 363 -15.39 6.47 -6.95
C LYS A 363 -15.78 7.09 -8.28
N GLU A 364 -16.36 8.30 -8.24
CA GLU A 364 -16.71 9.09 -9.43
C GLU A 364 -15.47 9.40 -10.26
N LEU A 365 -14.42 9.88 -9.61
CA LEU A 365 -13.14 10.19 -10.25
C LEU A 365 -12.55 8.95 -10.95
N GLY A 366 -12.56 7.79 -10.29
CA GLY A 366 -12.09 6.54 -10.89
C GLY A 366 -12.93 6.08 -12.09
N ALA A 367 -14.24 6.34 -12.10
CA ALA A 367 -15.09 6.05 -13.25
C ALA A 367 -14.73 6.95 -14.43
N TRP A 368 -14.58 8.26 -14.20
CA TRP A 368 -14.21 9.24 -15.22
C TRP A 368 -12.81 9.01 -15.79
N LEU A 369 -11.81 8.74 -14.93
CA LEU A 369 -10.44 8.46 -15.35
C LEU A 369 -10.35 7.24 -16.27
N ARG A 370 -11.18 6.21 -16.08
CA ARG A 370 -11.20 5.04 -16.98
C ARG A 370 -11.61 5.43 -18.40
N CYS A 371 -12.58 6.34 -18.54
CA CYS A 371 -13.00 6.86 -19.82
C CYS A 371 -11.88 7.70 -20.46
N VAL A 372 -11.38 8.70 -19.74
CA VAL A 372 -10.42 9.69 -20.26
C VAL A 372 -9.05 9.07 -20.58
N LEU A 373 -8.56 8.16 -19.74
CA LEU A 373 -7.28 7.47 -19.96
C LEU A 373 -7.41 6.23 -20.87
N HIS A 374 -8.63 5.92 -21.34
CA HIS A 374 -8.96 4.71 -22.11
C HIS A 374 -8.53 3.41 -21.42
N CYS A 375 -8.63 3.37 -20.08
CA CYS A 375 -8.28 2.20 -19.30
C CYS A 375 -9.50 1.30 -19.11
N LYS A 376 -9.60 0.25 -19.95
CA LYS A 376 -10.71 -0.72 -19.90
C LYS A 376 -10.59 -1.74 -18.77
N ASN A 377 -9.38 -1.94 -18.24
CA ASN A 377 -9.14 -2.96 -17.23
C ASN A 377 -9.69 -2.53 -15.88
N ALA A 378 -10.10 -3.52 -15.08
CA ALA A 378 -10.50 -3.27 -13.71
C ALA A 378 -9.28 -2.73 -12.93
N VAL A 379 -9.33 -1.46 -12.55
CA VAL A 379 -8.32 -0.84 -11.67
C VAL A 379 -8.64 -1.20 -10.22
N ALA A 380 -7.65 -1.13 -9.30
CA ALA A 380 -7.88 -1.46 -7.89
C ALA A 380 -8.95 -0.54 -7.27
N GLY A 381 -9.63 -1.04 -6.24
CA GLY A 381 -10.73 -0.33 -5.57
C GLY A 381 -10.25 0.86 -4.74
N CYS A 382 -9.00 0.83 -4.27
CA CYS A 382 -8.41 1.89 -3.45
C CYS A 382 -8.31 3.25 -4.16
N ASP A 383 -8.28 4.30 -3.35
CA ASP A 383 -8.16 5.71 -3.71
C ASP A 383 -6.80 6.06 -4.33
N SER A 384 -5.74 5.41 -3.86
CA SER A 384 -4.34 5.57 -4.32
C SER A 384 -4.17 5.35 -5.81
N VAL A 385 -4.95 4.44 -6.37
CA VAL A 385 -4.99 4.22 -7.81
C VAL A 385 -5.52 5.45 -8.54
N LYS A 386 -6.53 6.12 -8.01
CA LYS A 386 -7.12 7.31 -8.63
C LYS A 386 -6.17 8.49 -8.52
N VAL A 387 -5.46 8.62 -7.40
CA VAL A 387 -4.33 9.55 -7.29
C VAL A 387 -3.32 9.30 -8.42
N ALA A 388 -2.89 8.06 -8.62
CA ALA A 388 -2.00 7.71 -9.73
C ALA A 388 -2.58 8.07 -11.10
N GLY A 389 -3.89 7.89 -11.30
CA GLY A 389 -4.57 8.23 -12.56
C GLY A 389 -4.68 9.73 -12.82
N VAL A 390 -4.93 10.55 -11.79
CA VAL A 390 -4.91 12.01 -11.95
C VAL A 390 -3.50 12.50 -12.24
N VAL A 391 -2.49 12.01 -11.52
CA VAL A 391 -1.08 12.36 -11.81
C VAL A 391 -0.69 11.91 -13.22
N GLU A 392 -1.11 10.72 -13.67
CA GLU A 392 -0.89 10.23 -15.04
C GLU A 392 -1.59 11.10 -16.10
N LEU A 393 -2.80 11.60 -15.82
CA LEU A 393 -3.52 12.50 -16.71
C LEU A 393 -2.83 13.87 -16.80
N LEU A 394 -2.35 14.38 -15.67
CA LEU A 394 -1.72 15.69 -15.59
C LEU A 394 -0.29 15.69 -16.14
N ARG A 395 0.48 14.61 -15.97
CA ARG A 395 1.85 14.50 -16.48
C ARG A 395 1.81 14.31 -18.00
N THR A 396 2.03 15.39 -18.74
CA THR A 396 1.95 15.38 -20.22
C THR A 396 3.21 15.89 -20.93
N GLN A 397 4.19 16.43 -20.22
CA GLN A 397 5.34 17.11 -20.84
C GLN A 397 6.04 16.26 -21.92
N GLY A 398 6.25 16.85 -23.09
CA GLY A 398 6.91 16.22 -24.23
C GLY A 398 6.06 15.17 -24.96
N VAL A 399 4.82 14.89 -24.54
CA VAL A 399 3.98 13.85 -25.16
C VAL A 399 2.68 14.47 -25.71
N TRP A 400 2.61 14.66 -27.03
CA TRP A 400 1.47 15.30 -27.70
C TRP A 400 0.14 14.63 -27.40
N ARG A 401 0.09 13.30 -27.53
CA ARG A 401 -1.14 12.51 -27.28
C ARG A 401 -1.72 12.77 -25.89
N PHE A 402 -0.88 12.86 -24.86
CA PHE A 402 -1.32 13.13 -23.49
C PHE A 402 -1.71 14.58 -23.30
N SER A 403 -0.92 15.51 -23.85
CA SER A 403 -1.17 16.95 -23.77
C SER A 403 -2.50 17.34 -24.39
N MET A 404 -2.84 16.73 -25.54
CA MET A 404 -4.11 16.89 -26.23
C MET A 404 -5.29 16.31 -25.47
N ARG A 405 -5.12 15.11 -24.89
CA ARG A 405 -6.16 14.51 -24.04
C ARG A 405 -6.51 15.43 -22.89
N LEU A 406 -5.51 15.94 -22.17
CA LEU A 406 -5.72 16.87 -21.06
C LEU A 406 -6.31 18.19 -21.56
N ALA A 407 -5.80 18.74 -22.66
CA ALA A 407 -6.31 19.97 -23.25
C ALA A 407 -7.79 19.85 -23.57
N PHE A 408 -8.22 18.73 -24.18
CA PHE A 408 -9.63 18.49 -24.50
C PHE A 408 -10.52 18.55 -23.25
N GLN A 409 -10.10 17.93 -22.14
CA GLN A 409 -10.84 17.97 -20.87
C GLN A 409 -10.89 19.39 -20.28
N GLN A 410 -9.83 20.17 -20.42
CA GLN A 410 -9.75 21.54 -19.90
C GLN A 410 -10.59 22.54 -20.69
N VAL A 411 -10.85 22.26 -21.97
CA VAL A 411 -11.37 23.27 -22.89
C VAL A 411 -12.71 22.95 -23.53
N ALA A 412 -12.96 21.68 -23.88
CA ALA A 412 -14.26 21.25 -24.38
C ALA A 412 -15.25 21.13 -23.22
N SER A 413 -14.75 21.14 -21.97
CA SER A 413 -15.52 21.02 -20.72
C SER A 413 -16.67 20.01 -20.83
N PRO A 414 -16.39 18.75 -21.24
CA PRO A 414 -17.44 17.75 -21.32
C PRO A 414 -18.07 17.62 -19.93
N SER A 415 -19.41 17.56 -19.83
CA SER A 415 -20.00 17.33 -18.53
C SER A 415 -19.53 15.97 -17.99
N PHE A 416 -19.45 15.85 -16.66
CA PHE A 416 -19.05 14.60 -16.02
C PHE A 416 -19.91 13.42 -16.50
N ASP A 417 -21.23 13.61 -16.52
CA ASP A 417 -22.18 12.58 -16.93
C ASP A 417 -22.02 12.23 -18.41
N ALA A 418 -21.80 13.24 -19.26
CA ALA A 418 -21.59 13.03 -20.68
C ALA A 418 -20.33 12.19 -20.96
N THR A 419 -19.27 12.38 -20.17
CA THR A 419 -18.06 11.54 -20.21
C THR A 419 -18.33 10.09 -19.78
N LEU A 420 -19.19 9.88 -18.77
CA LEU A 420 -19.51 8.55 -18.26
C LEU A 420 -20.48 7.77 -19.15
N MET A 421 -21.39 8.46 -19.83
CA MET A 421 -22.36 7.85 -20.74
C MET A 421 -21.71 7.26 -22.01
N GLY A 422 -20.42 7.56 -22.23
CA GLY A 422 -19.59 6.84 -23.21
C GLY A 422 -19.96 7.11 -24.67
N SER A 423 -20.78 8.12 -24.97
CA SER A 423 -20.88 8.62 -26.33
C SER A 423 -19.52 9.20 -26.70
N GLY A 424 -18.92 8.72 -27.80
CA GLY A 424 -17.58 9.12 -28.26
C GLY A 424 -17.41 10.61 -28.56
N GLU A 425 -18.48 11.40 -28.40
CA GLU A 425 -18.52 12.84 -28.55
C GLU A 425 -17.88 13.56 -27.35
N HIS A 426 -17.94 13.02 -26.13
CA HIS A 426 -17.50 13.72 -24.91
C HIS A 426 -16.14 13.27 -24.37
N VAL A 427 -15.57 12.21 -24.94
CA VAL A 427 -14.18 11.82 -24.73
C VAL A 427 -13.55 11.65 -26.09
N MET A 428 -12.43 12.34 -26.33
CA MET A 428 -11.70 12.17 -27.59
C MET A 428 -11.32 10.69 -27.76
N GLY A 429 -11.85 10.04 -28.79
CA GLY A 429 -11.59 8.63 -29.05
C GLY A 429 -10.09 8.35 -29.23
N GLU A 430 -9.66 7.15 -28.85
CA GLU A 430 -8.23 6.80 -28.89
C GLU A 430 -7.65 6.88 -30.32
N SER A 431 -8.45 6.60 -31.35
CA SER A 431 -8.08 6.76 -32.76
C SER A 431 -7.83 8.23 -33.11
N VAL A 432 -8.75 9.12 -32.75
CA VAL A 432 -8.66 10.57 -32.99
C VAL A 432 -7.44 11.16 -32.26
N LEU A 433 -7.20 10.76 -31.00
CA LEU A 433 -6.00 11.17 -30.26
C LEU A 433 -4.70 10.74 -30.93
N LYS A 434 -4.64 9.52 -31.49
CA LYS A 434 -3.45 9.01 -32.19
C LYS A 434 -3.21 9.75 -33.51
N GLU A 435 -4.27 10.01 -34.26
CA GLU A 435 -4.23 10.78 -35.51
C GLU A 435 -3.75 12.22 -35.25
N ALA A 436 -4.38 12.92 -34.31
CA ALA A 436 -4.02 14.29 -33.93
C ALA A 436 -2.57 14.36 -33.41
N ALA A 437 -2.15 13.41 -32.58
CA ALA A 437 -0.78 13.35 -32.08
C ALA A 437 0.24 13.18 -33.21
N LYS A 438 -0.07 12.34 -34.21
CA LYS A 438 0.79 12.16 -35.39
C LYS A 438 0.93 13.47 -36.20
N VAL A 439 -0.17 14.20 -36.39
CA VAL A 439 -0.14 15.52 -37.06
C VAL A 439 0.73 16.49 -36.25
N ALA A 440 0.57 16.55 -34.93
CA ALA A 440 1.38 17.43 -34.09
C ALA A 440 2.86 17.04 -34.05
N ASP A 441 3.18 15.74 -34.04
CA ASP A 441 4.56 15.26 -34.17
C ASP A 441 5.20 15.77 -35.47
N SER A 442 4.48 15.69 -36.61
CA SER A 442 4.98 16.20 -37.89
C SER A 442 5.16 17.71 -37.91
N VAL A 443 4.19 18.47 -37.40
CA VAL A 443 4.28 19.94 -37.32
C VAL A 443 5.43 20.36 -36.41
N PHE A 444 5.57 19.71 -35.24
CA PHE A 444 6.62 20.05 -34.28
C PHE A 444 8.01 19.67 -34.81
N ALA A 445 8.15 18.55 -35.53
CA ALA A 445 9.40 18.21 -36.20
C ALA A 445 9.82 19.28 -37.23
N SER A 446 8.89 19.77 -38.05
CA SER A 446 9.15 20.88 -39.00
C SER A 446 9.56 22.15 -38.24
N TYR A 447 8.79 22.50 -37.22
CA TYR A 447 9.05 23.68 -36.39
C TYR A 447 10.45 23.69 -35.77
N VAL A 448 10.87 22.55 -35.19
CA VAL A 448 12.22 22.38 -34.63
C VAL A 448 13.28 22.46 -35.72
N SER A 449 13.05 21.85 -36.89
CA SER A 449 14.02 21.88 -38.01
C SER A 449 14.25 23.29 -38.56
N GLU A 450 13.29 24.18 -38.38
CA GLU A 450 13.36 25.60 -38.74
C GLU A 450 14.00 26.47 -37.64
N GLY A 451 14.48 25.87 -36.55
CA GLY A 451 15.14 26.55 -35.44
C GLY A 451 14.22 26.96 -34.29
N GLY A 452 12.98 26.46 -34.26
CA GLY A 452 12.05 26.73 -33.16
C GLY A 452 12.43 26.02 -31.85
N ASP A 453 12.33 26.72 -30.71
CA ASP A 453 12.89 26.24 -29.44
C ASP A 453 11.92 26.30 -28.24
N LEU A 454 10.72 26.86 -28.42
CA LEU A 454 9.67 26.99 -27.39
C LEU A 454 10.12 27.81 -26.16
N THR A 455 11.07 28.72 -26.33
CA THR A 455 11.62 29.53 -25.23
C THR A 455 10.85 30.83 -24.98
N GLY A 456 10.11 31.32 -25.98
CA GLY A 456 9.42 32.61 -25.92
C GLY A 456 7.92 32.54 -26.26
N PRO A 457 7.13 33.57 -25.88
CA PRO A 457 5.71 33.64 -26.24
C PRO A 457 5.45 33.66 -27.76
N SER A 458 6.36 34.25 -28.54
CA SER A 458 6.29 34.28 -30.02
C SER A 458 6.32 32.87 -30.62
N ASP A 459 7.20 32.02 -30.10
CA ASP A 459 7.38 30.64 -30.52
C ASP A 459 6.12 29.83 -30.28
N LEU A 460 5.54 29.96 -29.08
CA LEU A 460 4.30 29.27 -28.71
C LEU A 460 3.13 29.73 -29.59
N GLY A 461 3.06 31.03 -29.90
CA GLY A 461 2.06 31.59 -30.81
C GLY A 461 2.19 31.04 -32.23
N SER A 462 3.40 31.02 -32.78
CA SER A 462 3.68 30.50 -34.13
C SER A 462 3.32 29.02 -34.23
N LEU A 463 3.77 28.19 -33.28
CA LEU A 463 3.44 26.77 -33.25
C LEU A 463 1.93 26.55 -33.11
N SER A 464 1.23 27.36 -32.30
CA SER A 464 -0.22 27.26 -32.14
C SER A 464 -0.96 27.50 -33.44
N VAL A 465 -0.56 28.51 -34.22
CA VAL A 465 -1.16 28.78 -35.54
C VAL A 465 -0.93 27.59 -36.49
N ARG A 466 0.30 27.08 -36.59
CA ARG A 466 0.63 25.94 -37.44
C ARG A 466 -0.14 24.67 -37.06
N LEU A 467 -0.26 24.37 -35.77
CA LEU A 467 -1.05 23.23 -35.29
C LEU A 467 -2.53 23.41 -35.61
N THR A 468 -3.08 24.61 -35.45
CA THR A 468 -4.49 24.89 -35.76
C THR A 468 -4.80 24.64 -37.23
N GLU A 469 -3.96 25.17 -38.13
CA GLU A 469 -4.08 24.96 -39.57
C GLU A 469 -3.93 23.47 -39.94
N ALA A 470 -2.91 22.81 -39.41
CA ALA A 470 -2.66 21.39 -39.67
C ALA A 470 -3.80 20.49 -39.17
N PHE A 471 -4.39 20.76 -38.00
CA PHE A 471 -5.54 20.01 -37.52
C PHE A 471 -6.78 20.22 -38.40
N SER A 472 -7.02 21.45 -38.84
CA SER A 472 -8.18 21.77 -39.69
C SER A 472 -8.13 21.06 -41.05
N THR A 473 -6.92 20.87 -41.59
CA THR A 473 -6.70 20.29 -42.93
C THR A 473 -6.46 18.78 -42.90
N SER A 474 -5.72 18.31 -41.89
CA SER A 474 -5.16 16.95 -41.85
C SER A 474 -5.80 16.07 -40.77
N CYS A 475 -6.71 16.59 -39.94
CA CYS A 475 -7.44 15.80 -38.95
C CYS A 475 -8.94 16.15 -38.91
N PRO A 476 -9.72 15.73 -39.92
CA PRO A 476 -11.15 16.02 -39.99
C PRO A 476 -11.93 15.48 -38.78
N SER A 477 -11.53 14.31 -38.27
CA SER A 477 -12.16 13.67 -37.10
C SER A 477 -11.95 14.45 -35.80
N LEU A 478 -10.85 15.21 -35.68
CA LEU A 478 -10.66 16.14 -34.56
C LEU A 478 -11.50 17.40 -34.78
N THR A 479 -11.48 17.93 -36.00
CA THR A 479 -12.20 19.15 -36.37
C THR A 479 -13.71 19.01 -36.15
N SER A 480 -14.29 17.83 -36.42
CA SER A 480 -15.73 17.58 -36.23
C SER A 480 -16.19 17.63 -34.76
N LEU A 481 -15.27 17.52 -33.80
CA LEU A 481 -15.62 17.59 -32.37
C LEU A 481 -15.90 19.02 -31.90
N PHE A 482 -15.29 20.05 -32.50
CA PHE A 482 -15.36 21.42 -31.97
C PHE A 482 -16.64 22.21 -32.32
N PRO A 483 -17.29 22.02 -33.48
CA PRO A 483 -18.63 22.58 -33.73
C PRO A 483 -19.68 22.11 -32.72
N GLN A 484 -19.46 20.97 -32.05
CA GLN A 484 -20.45 20.32 -31.18
C GLN A 484 -20.36 20.77 -29.71
N HIS A 485 -19.28 21.44 -29.28
CA HIS A 485 -19.00 21.73 -27.86
C HIS A 485 -19.00 23.24 -27.48
N GLY A 486 -19.67 24.10 -28.24
CA GLY A 486 -19.90 25.51 -27.85
C GLY A 486 -18.85 26.53 -28.35
N SER A 487 -18.59 27.60 -27.57
CA SER A 487 -17.79 28.79 -27.96
C SER A 487 -16.28 28.57 -28.13
N PHE A 488 -15.82 27.34 -28.03
CA PHE A 488 -14.40 27.02 -28.00
C PHE A 488 -13.86 26.69 -29.40
N THR A 489 -12.65 27.15 -29.72
CA THR A 489 -12.06 27.04 -31.05
C THR A 489 -10.91 26.04 -31.09
N LEU A 490 -10.68 25.44 -32.26
CA LEU A 490 -9.51 24.60 -32.51
C LEU A 490 -8.17 25.29 -32.17
N GLY A 491 -8.13 26.63 -32.28
CA GLY A 491 -6.96 27.42 -31.88
C GLY A 491 -6.70 27.42 -30.38
N GLU A 492 -7.75 27.53 -29.57
CA GLU A 492 -7.66 27.45 -28.10
C GLU A 492 -7.25 26.02 -27.66
N PHE A 493 -7.58 25.00 -28.46
CA PHE A 493 -7.15 23.60 -28.23
C PHE A 493 -5.68 23.41 -28.51
N ALA A 494 -5.21 23.92 -29.65
CA ALA A 494 -3.79 23.89 -30.01
C ALA A 494 -2.96 24.61 -28.94
N ARG A 495 -3.37 25.81 -28.54
CA ARG A 495 -2.69 26.61 -27.51
C ARG A 495 -2.62 25.87 -26.17
N ARG A 496 -3.74 25.29 -25.71
CA ARG A 496 -3.75 24.54 -24.45
C ARG A 496 -2.93 23.27 -24.53
N SER A 497 -2.95 22.57 -25.67
CA SER A 497 -2.13 21.38 -25.92
C SER A 497 -0.64 21.72 -25.85
N ILE A 498 -0.20 22.83 -26.43
CA ILE A 498 1.19 23.31 -26.32
C ILE A 498 1.56 23.61 -24.86
N SER A 499 0.69 24.30 -24.12
CA SER A 499 0.93 24.62 -22.70
C SER A 499 1.19 23.34 -21.89
N ASN A 500 0.30 22.34 -22.04
CA ASN A 500 0.42 21.05 -21.37
C ASN A 500 1.67 20.26 -21.82
N PHE A 501 2.03 20.36 -23.10
CA PHE A 501 3.22 19.72 -23.66
C PHE A 501 4.52 20.30 -23.10
N VAL A 502 4.56 21.60 -22.79
CA VAL A 502 5.76 22.24 -22.27
C VAL A 502 5.86 22.15 -20.75
N GLN A 503 4.74 22.35 -20.04
CA GLN A 503 4.79 22.70 -18.62
C GLN A 503 4.52 21.52 -17.66
N ASN A 504 3.79 20.49 -18.08
CA ASN A 504 3.30 19.49 -17.13
C ASN A 504 4.26 18.31 -16.94
N ASP A 505 5.40 18.59 -16.34
CA ASP A 505 6.31 17.57 -15.81
C ASP A 505 5.72 16.87 -14.57
N LEU A 506 6.46 15.91 -14.00
CA LEU A 506 5.99 15.16 -12.82
C LEU A 506 5.74 16.07 -11.61
N PHE A 507 6.57 17.09 -11.40
CA PHE A 507 6.44 18.02 -10.29
C PHE A 507 5.18 18.86 -10.43
N SER A 508 4.97 19.47 -11.60
CA SER A 508 3.81 20.29 -11.91
C SER A 508 2.53 19.47 -11.87
N ALA A 509 2.56 18.22 -12.34
CA ALA A 509 1.44 17.29 -12.25
C ALA A 509 1.06 16.99 -10.79
N LEU A 510 2.03 16.68 -9.93
CA LEU A 510 1.77 16.43 -8.51
C LEU A 510 1.32 17.70 -7.78
N SER A 511 1.93 18.84 -8.07
CA SER A 511 1.58 20.13 -7.47
C SER A 511 0.14 20.52 -7.81
N THR A 512 -0.26 20.37 -9.07
CA THR A 512 -1.64 20.63 -9.53
C THR A 512 -2.63 19.66 -8.89
N PHE A 513 -2.27 18.38 -8.77
CA PHE A 513 -3.11 17.44 -8.04
C PHE A 513 -3.33 17.88 -6.59
N LEU A 514 -2.25 18.26 -5.88
CA LEU A 514 -2.31 18.61 -4.46
C LEU A 514 -3.00 19.95 -4.19
N SER A 515 -2.87 20.94 -5.06
CA SER A 515 -3.56 22.23 -4.90
C SER A 515 -5.08 22.07 -4.80
N ASP A 516 -5.59 21.09 -5.53
CA ASP A 516 -7.02 20.92 -5.77
C ASP A 516 -7.62 19.79 -4.93
N ALA A 517 -6.84 18.74 -4.65
CA ALA A 517 -7.29 17.59 -3.86
C ALA A 517 -7.75 18.00 -2.45
N GLN A 518 -8.79 17.34 -1.95
CA GLN A 518 -9.22 17.38 -0.56
C GLN A 518 -8.84 16.07 0.14
N GLY A 519 -8.31 16.17 1.36
CA GLY A 519 -7.88 15.03 2.16
C GLY A 519 -6.45 15.19 2.69
N SER A 520 -5.88 14.08 3.14
CA SER A 520 -4.54 14.05 3.74
C SER A 520 -3.58 13.18 2.94
N PHE A 521 -2.33 13.63 2.82
CA PHE A 521 -1.36 13.05 1.90
C PHE A 521 0.02 13.03 2.55
N GLY A 522 0.62 11.86 2.62
CA GLY A 522 2.08 11.73 2.58
C GLY A 522 2.33 10.96 1.30
N ILE A 523 2.87 11.58 0.27
CA ILE A 523 2.87 11.00 -1.08
C ILE A 523 4.28 11.01 -1.67
N SER A 524 4.63 9.93 -2.35
CA SER A 524 5.83 9.85 -3.19
C SER A 524 5.43 9.36 -4.57
N THR A 525 5.93 10.04 -5.61
CA THR A 525 5.62 9.71 -6.99
C THR A 525 6.88 9.63 -7.83
N CYS A 526 6.87 8.74 -8.81
CA CYS A 526 7.90 8.66 -9.82
C CYS A 526 7.28 8.33 -11.19
N CYS A 527 8.01 8.68 -12.26
CA CYS A 527 7.60 8.38 -13.63
C CYS A 527 8.79 7.84 -14.43
N THR A 528 8.56 6.85 -15.30
CA THR A 528 9.60 6.32 -16.19
C THR A 528 10.12 7.33 -17.21
N LEU A 529 9.35 8.39 -17.49
CA LEU A 529 9.78 9.51 -18.33
C LEU A 529 10.64 10.52 -17.55
N ASP A 530 10.62 10.50 -16.22
CA ASP A 530 11.31 11.45 -15.36
C ASP A 530 12.29 10.67 -14.45
N ARG A 531 13.24 9.95 -15.07
CA ARG A 531 14.05 8.87 -14.47
C ARG A 531 14.90 9.29 -13.27
N ASP A 532 15.29 10.55 -13.22
CA ASP A 532 16.14 11.09 -12.16
C ASP A 532 15.34 11.95 -11.17
N VAL A 533 14.00 11.89 -11.22
CA VAL A 533 13.11 12.73 -10.43
C VAL A 533 12.16 11.87 -9.60
N VAL A 534 12.11 12.17 -8.31
CA VAL A 534 11.06 11.70 -7.40
C VAL A 534 10.39 12.93 -6.80
N CYS A 535 9.07 12.97 -6.83
CA CYS A 535 8.31 14.03 -6.19
C CYS A 535 7.75 13.54 -4.85
N ILE A 536 8.06 14.25 -3.77
CA ILE A 536 7.63 13.93 -2.41
C ILE A 536 6.84 15.11 -1.88
N ALA A 537 5.68 14.85 -1.29
CA ALA A 537 4.87 15.91 -0.68
C ALA A 537 4.14 15.42 0.58
N SER A 538 3.76 16.38 1.41
CA SER A 538 3.04 16.15 2.65
C SER A 538 1.95 17.22 2.86
N ARG A 539 0.76 16.76 3.21
CA ARG A 539 -0.38 17.54 3.69
C ARG A 539 -1.11 16.74 4.76
N GLY A 540 -0.90 17.07 6.03
CA GLY A 540 -1.56 16.38 7.14
C GLY A 540 -1.06 14.96 7.44
N GLN A 541 -0.05 14.45 6.73
CA GLN A 541 0.61 13.17 7.03
C GLN A 541 2.13 13.37 7.10
N ALA A 542 2.75 12.89 8.17
CA ALA A 542 4.18 13.05 8.38
C ALA A 542 5.01 12.40 7.25
N MET A 543 6.01 13.16 6.78
CA MET A 543 7.09 12.72 5.91
C MET A 543 8.35 13.39 6.42
N SER A 544 9.34 12.60 6.81
CA SER A 544 10.68 13.07 7.18
C SER A 544 11.63 12.79 6.02
N ILE A 545 12.65 13.63 5.85
CA ILE A 545 13.69 13.50 4.82
C ILE A 545 15.04 13.69 5.50
N SER A 546 15.99 12.82 5.17
CA SER A 546 17.37 12.90 5.64
C SER A 546 18.33 12.85 4.45
N PHE A 547 19.46 13.54 4.59
CA PHE A 547 20.50 13.62 3.59
C PHE A 547 21.79 13.07 4.19
N ASN A 548 22.44 12.16 3.47
CA ASN A 548 23.79 11.72 3.76
C ASN A 548 24.68 12.04 2.55
N PRO A 549 25.28 13.24 2.51
CA PRO A 549 26.13 13.66 1.40
C PRO A 549 27.37 12.77 1.22
N HIS A 550 27.91 12.19 2.30
CA HIS A 550 29.09 11.33 2.26
C HIS A 550 28.80 10.01 1.54
N ALA A 551 27.64 9.41 1.81
CA ALA A 551 27.17 8.22 1.10
C ALA A 551 26.47 8.55 -0.23
N GLY A 552 26.25 9.83 -0.55
CA GLY A 552 25.46 10.30 -1.68
C GLY A 552 24.04 9.72 -1.68
N THR A 553 23.42 9.63 -0.50
CA THR A 553 22.06 9.13 -0.34
C THR A 553 21.12 10.19 0.24
N LEU A 554 19.86 10.08 -0.15
CA LEU A 554 18.74 10.79 0.44
C LEU A 554 17.70 9.74 0.81
N LEU A 555 17.30 9.71 2.08
CA LEU A 555 16.27 8.79 2.58
C LEU A 555 15.03 9.59 2.96
N TRP A 556 13.85 9.07 2.67
CA TRP A 556 12.60 9.63 3.16
C TRP A 556 11.71 8.54 3.74
N GLY A 557 10.87 8.93 4.68
CA GLY A 557 9.95 7.98 5.30
C GLY A 557 8.89 8.67 6.14
N SER A 558 7.77 7.99 6.33
CA SER A 558 6.70 8.48 7.20
C SER A 558 6.99 8.28 8.68
N GLU A 559 7.95 7.42 9.01
CA GLU A 559 8.55 7.30 10.32
C GLU A 559 9.95 7.93 10.30
N ALA A 560 10.23 8.84 11.24
CA ALA A 560 11.55 9.47 11.35
C ALA A 560 12.65 8.42 11.62
N ALA A 561 12.34 7.37 12.37
CA ALA A 561 13.26 6.26 12.62
C ALA A 561 13.70 5.53 11.34
N ALA A 562 12.89 5.54 10.28
CA ALA A 562 13.24 4.94 8.99
C ALA A 562 14.38 5.69 8.27
N GLN A 563 14.82 6.84 8.79
CA GLN A 563 15.99 7.57 8.31
C GLN A 563 17.24 7.33 9.14
N ASN A 564 17.09 6.79 10.36
CA ASN A 564 18.21 6.50 11.24
C ASN A 564 18.75 5.08 11.00
N ILE A 565 19.15 4.82 9.76
CA ILE A 565 19.62 3.52 9.29
C ILE A 565 21.07 3.68 8.86
N ASP A 566 21.91 2.71 9.24
CA ASP A 566 23.28 2.64 8.80
C ASP A 566 23.33 2.44 7.27
N VAL A 567 23.90 3.42 6.58
CA VAL A 567 23.88 3.50 5.10
C VAL A 567 25.12 2.84 4.50
N GLU A 568 26.18 2.71 5.30
CA GLU A 568 27.47 2.20 4.84
C GLU A 568 27.48 0.67 4.86
N ARG A 569 28.03 0.10 3.79
CA ARG A 569 28.26 -1.34 3.74
C ARG A 569 29.35 -1.69 4.75
N LYS A 570 28.98 -2.38 5.83
CA LYS A 570 29.97 -2.97 6.75
C LYS A 570 30.85 -3.93 5.94
N GLY A 571 32.16 -3.63 5.91
CA GLY A 571 33.18 -4.34 5.14
C GLY A 571 33.37 -5.78 5.55
#